data_AF-A0A7T4QTB4-F1
#
_entry.id   AF-A0A7T4QTB4-F1
#
_cell.length_a   1.000
_cell.length_b   1.000
_cell.length_c   1.000
_cell.angle_alpha   90.00
_cell.angle_beta   90.00
_cell.angle_gamma   90.00
#
_symmetry.space_group_name_H-M   'P 1'
#
loop_
_entity.id
_entity.type
_entity.pdbx_description
1 polymer ?
#
loop_
_entity_poly.entity_id
_entity_poly.type
_entity_poly.pdbx_seq_one_letter_code
_entity_poly.pdbx_strand_id
1 'polypeptide(L)'
;MNKLKWNHFKYPFCIIGGILLGFLFCNYTFFEFDEKINLIELFNVLITAIVALFLTMYIQDKQSKTQKEKEFVINEINELHCFVKEIKGCSRKNIYPFEDIKSTFKDFNVQHKFISDIISVNGQSEIQTISVLLRSLRRTITTESPIDGNITLNSVSKRNTVDKKLYELKLSIFNLLKVVNNNHK
;
A
#
# COMPACT_ATOMS: atom_id res chain seq x y z
N MET A 1 5.52 -16.34 -21.19
CA MET A 1 4.08 -16.33 -21.54
C MET A 1 3.30 -17.02 -20.43
N ASN A 2 2.59 -16.20 -19.63
CA ASN A 2 1.77 -16.39 -18.42
C ASN A 2 1.37 -17.80 -17.92
N LYS A 3 1.98 -18.25 -16.82
CA LYS A 3 1.40 -19.26 -15.90
C LYS A 3 -0.02 -18.89 -15.45
N LEU A 4 -0.31 -17.60 -15.32
CA LEU A 4 -1.68 -17.12 -15.06
C LEU A 4 -2.63 -17.55 -16.18
N LYS A 5 -2.34 -17.23 -17.45
CA LYS A 5 -3.21 -17.58 -18.59
C LYS A 5 -3.48 -19.08 -18.66
N TRP A 6 -2.48 -19.94 -18.39
CA TRP A 6 -2.67 -21.39 -18.38
C TRP A 6 -3.67 -21.86 -17.31
N ASN A 7 -3.56 -21.34 -16.08
CA ASN A 7 -4.55 -21.64 -15.05
C ASN A 7 -5.95 -21.14 -15.42
N HIS A 8 -6.07 -20.02 -16.14
CA HIS A 8 -7.36 -19.45 -16.55
C HIS A 8 -8.06 -20.29 -17.64
N PHE A 9 -7.29 -20.93 -18.52
CA PHE A 9 -7.83 -21.85 -19.53
C PHE A 9 -8.13 -23.25 -18.96
N LYS A 10 -7.41 -23.69 -17.92
CA LYS A 10 -7.55 -25.04 -17.35
C LYS A 10 -8.95 -25.31 -16.79
N TYR A 11 -9.54 -24.39 -16.03
CA TYR A 11 -10.84 -24.60 -15.38
C TYR A 11 -12.01 -24.74 -16.36
N PRO A 12 -12.24 -23.81 -17.32
CA PRO A 12 -13.28 -24.00 -18.32
C PRO A 12 -12.99 -25.22 -19.20
N PHE A 13 -11.73 -25.54 -19.50
CA PHE A 13 -11.36 -26.75 -20.24
C PHE A 13 -11.67 -28.04 -19.46
N CYS A 14 -11.47 -28.07 -18.14
CA CYS A 14 -11.87 -29.20 -17.29
C CYS A 14 -13.39 -29.35 -17.21
N ILE A 15 -14.15 -28.25 -17.14
CA ILE A 15 -15.61 -28.28 -17.12
C ILE A 15 -16.16 -28.79 -18.47
N ILE A 16 -15.68 -28.23 -19.58
CA ILE A 16 -16.06 -28.67 -20.93
C ILE A 16 -15.64 -30.12 -21.16
N GLY A 17 -14.43 -30.50 -20.72
CA GLY A 17 -13.92 -31.87 -20.79
C GLY A 17 -14.76 -32.86 -19.97
N GLY A 18 -15.21 -32.47 -18.77
CA GLY A 18 -16.12 -33.28 -17.95
C GLY A 18 -17.49 -33.49 -18.60
N ILE A 19 -18.03 -32.44 -19.25
CA ILE A 19 -19.30 -32.53 -19.99
C ILE A 19 -19.15 -33.43 -21.22
N LEU A 20 -18.05 -33.31 -21.97
CA LEU A 20 -17.76 -34.17 -23.13
C LEU A 20 -17.54 -35.62 -22.73
N LEU A 21 -16.79 -35.88 -21.66
CA LEU A 21 -16.63 -37.21 -21.11
C LEU A 21 -17.98 -37.78 -20.67
N GLY A 22 -18.79 -37.00 -19.94
CA GLY A 22 -20.16 -37.36 -19.59
C GLY A 22 -20.97 -37.79 -20.81
N PHE A 23 -21.00 -36.97 -21.86
CA PHE A 23 -21.73 -37.27 -23.09
C PHE A 23 -21.21 -38.51 -23.85
N LEU A 24 -19.89 -38.74 -23.85
CA LEU A 24 -19.29 -39.94 -24.43
C LEU A 24 -19.66 -41.20 -23.66
N PHE A 25 -19.69 -41.13 -22.33
CA PHE A 25 -20.12 -42.25 -21.48
C PHE A 25 -21.65 -42.46 -21.50
N CYS A 26 -22.46 -41.42 -21.76
CA CYS A 26 -23.92 -41.54 -21.97
C CYS A 26 -24.29 -42.36 -23.23
N ASN A 27 -23.38 -42.46 -24.21
CA ASN A 27 -23.60 -43.22 -25.45
C ASN A 27 -23.03 -44.64 -25.38
N TYR A 28 -22.51 -45.06 -24.22
CA TYR A 28 -22.06 -46.43 -24.00
C TYR A 28 -23.24 -47.29 -23.54
N THR A 29 -23.38 -48.49 -24.11
CA THR A 29 -24.53 -49.43 -23.95
C THR A 29 -24.86 -49.88 -22.51
N PHE A 30 -24.13 -49.40 -21.51
CA PHE A 30 -24.31 -49.74 -20.08
C PHE A 30 -24.76 -48.55 -19.22
N PHE A 31 -24.92 -47.35 -19.80
CA PHE A 31 -25.34 -46.13 -19.09
C PHE A 31 -26.53 -45.50 -19.82
N GLU A 32 -27.70 -46.13 -19.73
CA GLU A 32 -28.96 -45.47 -20.10
C GLU A 32 -29.42 -44.59 -18.94
N PHE A 33 -29.53 -43.29 -19.17
CA PHE A 33 -30.20 -42.40 -18.22
C PHE A 33 -31.70 -42.66 -18.29
N ASP A 34 -32.33 -42.93 -17.14
CA ASP A 34 -33.78 -43.12 -17.04
C ASP A 34 -34.57 -41.89 -17.52
N GLU A 35 -33.95 -40.70 -17.53
CA GLU A 35 -34.57 -39.44 -17.95
C GLU A 35 -33.77 -38.71 -19.04
N LYS A 36 -34.48 -38.07 -19.97
CA LYS A 36 -33.89 -37.25 -21.04
C LYS A 36 -33.20 -36.02 -20.43
N ILE A 37 -31.90 -35.88 -20.67
CA ILE A 37 -31.13 -34.70 -20.25
C ILE A 37 -31.69 -33.45 -20.94
N ASN A 38 -32.18 -32.50 -20.15
CA ASN A 38 -32.59 -31.19 -20.67
C ASN A 38 -31.36 -30.34 -20.98
N LEU A 39 -30.99 -30.28 -22.26
CA LEU A 39 -29.84 -29.50 -22.73
C LEU A 39 -29.93 -28.01 -22.39
N ILE A 40 -31.14 -27.46 -22.29
CA ILE A 40 -31.36 -26.04 -21.93
C ILE A 40 -30.97 -25.80 -20.47
N GLU A 41 -31.37 -26.71 -19.56
CA GLU A 41 -30.99 -26.63 -18.15
C GLU A 41 -29.48 -26.82 -17.96
N LEU A 42 -28.89 -27.79 -18.66
CA LEU A 42 -27.44 -28.01 -18.64
C LEU A 42 -26.67 -26.77 -19.12
N PHE A 43 -27.13 -26.15 -20.20
CA PHE A 43 -26.54 -24.93 -20.74
C PHE A 43 -26.69 -23.74 -19.77
N ASN A 44 -27.84 -23.60 -19.13
CA ASN A 44 -28.05 -22.58 -18.09
C ASN A 44 -27.09 -22.78 -16.91
N VAL A 45 -26.94 -24.02 -16.41
CA VAL A 45 -25.98 -24.34 -15.34
C VAL A 45 -24.55 -23.99 -15.76
N LEU A 46 -24.17 -24.32 -17.00
CA LEU A 46 -22.84 -24.01 -17.53
C LEU A 46 -22.59 -22.49 -17.59
N ILE A 47 -23.54 -21.72 -18.12
CA ILE A 47 -23.45 -20.25 -18.18
C ILE A 47 -23.35 -19.68 -16.78
N THR A 48 -24.22 -20.08 -15.85
CA THR A 48 -24.22 -19.59 -14.47
C THR A 48 -22.88 -19.87 -13.80
N ALA A 49 -22.30 -21.07 -14.00
CA ALA A 49 -20.98 -21.42 -13.47
C ALA A 49 -19.87 -20.54 -14.05
N ILE A 50 -19.88 -20.28 -15.37
CA ILE A 50 -18.89 -19.43 -16.02
C ILE A 50 -19.00 -17.98 -15.52
N VAL A 51 -20.22 -17.45 -15.41
CA VAL A 51 -20.47 -16.09 -14.90
C VAL A 51 -20.01 -15.95 -13.45
N ALA A 52 -20.33 -16.93 -12.60
CA ALA A 52 -19.89 -16.93 -11.21
C ALA A 52 -18.36 -16.91 -11.10
N LEU A 53 -17.66 -17.78 -11.85
CA LEU A 53 -16.20 -17.80 -11.90
C LEU A 53 -15.63 -16.46 -12.38
N PHE A 54 -16.18 -15.90 -13.46
CA PHE A 54 -15.72 -14.63 -13.99
C PHE A 54 -15.88 -13.49 -12.98
N LEU A 55 -17.02 -13.42 -12.29
CA LEU A 55 -17.32 -12.40 -11.30
C LEU A 55 -16.38 -12.51 -10.09
N THR A 56 -16.18 -13.72 -9.56
CA THR A 56 -15.24 -13.96 -8.46
C THR A 56 -13.82 -13.56 -8.84
N MET A 57 -13.36 -13.92 -10.04
CA MET A 57 -12.02 -13.56 -10.53
C MET A 57 -11.86 -12.04 -10.69
N TYR A 58 -12.87 -11.37 -11.25
CA TYR A 58 -12.85 -9.92 -11.42
C TYR A 58 -12.78 -9.19 -10.06
N ILE A 59 -13.59 -9.62 -9.09
CA ILE A 59 -13.56 -9.07 -7.73
C ILE A 59 -12.19 -9.31 -7.08
N GLN A 60 -11.64 -10.52 -7.21
CA GLN A 60 -10.35 -10.88 -6.64
C GLN A 60 -9.20 -10.06 -7.25
N ASP A 61 -9.17 -9.88 -8.58
CA ASP A 61 -8.15 -9.06 -9.24
C ASP A 61 -8.23 -7.61 -8.78
N LYS A 62 -9.45 -7.05 -8.71
CA LYS A 62 -9.68 -5.68 -8.23
C LYS A 62 -9.22 -5.50 -6.78
N GLN A 63 -9.58 -6.42 -5.88
CA GLN A 63 -9.12 -6.40 -4.48
C GLN A 63 -7.60 -6.49 -4.40
N SER A 64 -6.97 -7.35 -5.21
CA SER A 64 -5.51 -7.52 -5.21
C SER A 64 -4.77 -6.25 -5.64
N LYS A 65 -5.31 -5.50 -6.61
CA LYS A 65 -4.73 -4.23 -7.07
C LYS A 65 -4.83 -3.16 -5.99
N THR A 66 -6.02 -2.98 -5.41
CA THR A 66 -6.23 -2.03 -4.32
C THR A 66 -5.37 -2.34 -3.10
N GLN A 67 -5.20 -3.63 -2.77
CA GLN A 67 -4.32 -4.06 -1.68
C GLN A 67 -2.86 -3.71 -1.96
N LYS A 68 -2.38 -3.92 -3.19
CA LYS A 68 -1.00 -3.56 -3.58
C LYS A 68 -0.75 -2.06 -3.56
N GLU A 69 -1.69 -1.27 -4.06
CA GLU A 69 -1.61 0.20 -3.99
C GLU A 69 -1.57 0.67 -2.53
N LYS A 70 -2.40 0.08 -1.67
CA LYS A 70 -2.39 0.37 -0.23
C LYS A 70 -1.06 0.01 0.43
N GLU A 71 -0.54 -1.20 0.18
CA GLU A 71 0.76 -1.63 0.71
C GLU A 71 1.89 -0.72 0.26
N PHE A 72 1.86 -0.30 -0.99
CA PHE A 72 2.80 0.68 -1.52
C PHE A 72 2.73 1.99 -0.73
N VAL A 73 1.56 2.63 -0.60
CA VAL A 73 1.41 3.87 0.18
C VAL A 73 1.85 3.72 1.64
N ILE A 74 1.56 2.57 2.27
CA ILE A 74 1.99 2.30 3.64
C ILE A 74 3.53 2.25 3.74
N ASN A 75 4.20 1.62 2.78
CA ASN A 75 5.67 1.59 2.74
C ASN A 75 6.25 2.99 2.61
N GLU A 76 5.68 3.81 1.72
CA GLU A 76 6.11 5.18 1.52
C GLU A 76 5.97 6.03 2.81
N ILE A 77 4.87 5.87 3.56
CA ILE A 77 4.67 6.55 4.85
C ILE A 77 5.63 6.01 5.92
N ASN A 78 5.96 4.71 5.89
CA ASN A 78 6.95 4.13 6.80
C ASN A 78 8.36 4.70 6.56
N GLU A 79 8.70 5.06 5.32
CA GLU A 79 9.96 5.75 5.02
C GLU A 79 10.03 7.13 5.70
N LEU A 80 8.94 7.89 5.73
CA LEU A 80 8.88 9.14 6.51
C LEU A 80 9.22 8.89 7.99
N HIS A 81 8.72 7.80 8.56
CA HIS A 81 9.02 7.44 9.94
C HIS A 81 10.50 7.06 10.14
N CYS A 82 11.15 6.47 9.14
CA CYS A 82 12.61 6.22 9.16
C CYS A 82 13.39 7.53 9.21
N PHE A 83 13.07 8.52 8.39
CA PHE A 83 13.73 9.83 8.45
C PHE A 83 13.55 10.52 9.81
N VAL A 84 12.35 10.43 10.43
CA VAL A 84 12.15 10.94 11.80
C VAL A 84 13.07 10.25 12.81
N LYS A 85 13.30 8.93 12.68
CA LYS A 85 14.22 8.20 13.55
C LYS A 85 15.66 8.64 13.37
N GLU A 86 16.10 8.89 12.14
CA GLU A 86 17.46 9.39 11.84
C GLU A 86 17.70 10.75 12.49
N ILE A 87 16.78 11.70 12.29
CA ILE A 87 16.87 13.04 12.90
C ILE A 87 16.84 12.93 14.43
N LYS A 88 16.02 12.03 14.98
CA LYS A 88 15.99 11.77 16.43
C LYS A 88 17.30 11.17 16.96
N GLY A 89 17.97 10.34 16.17
CA GLY A 89 19.31 9.83 16.48
C GLY A 89 20.32 10.95 16.65
N CYS A 90 20.27 11.95 15.76
CA CYS A 90 21.08 13.16 15.85
C CYS A 90 20.70 14.02 17.07
N SER A 91 19.40 14.19 17.33
CA SER A 91 18.90 14.97 18.48
C SER A 91 19.39 14.44 19.82
N ARG A 92 19.38 13.11 20.00
CA ARG A 92 19.89 12.45 21.23
C ARG A 92 21.36 12.76 21.51
N LYS A 93 22.17 12.88 20.47
CA LYS A 93 23.60 13.22 20.58
C LYS A 93 23.83 14.73 20.59
N ASN A 94 22.81 15.52 20.26
CA ASN A 94 22.90 16.95 19.98
C ASN A 94 23.95 17.30 18.91
N ILE A 95 24.17 16.39 17.96
CA ILE A 95 25.13 16.55 16.87
C ILE A 95 24.39 16.22 15.59
N TYR A 96 24.32 17.20 14.68
CA TYR A 96 23.65 17.08 13.39
C TYR A 96 24.69 17.30 12.29
N PRO A 97 25.22 16.25 11.64
CA PRO A 97 26.12 16.41 10.52
C PRO A 97 25.41 17.19 9.40
N PHE A 98 26.01 18.29 8.96
CA PHE A 98 25.32 19.28 8.13
C PHE A 98 24.91 18.73 6.75
N GLU A 99 25.80 17.96 6.10
CA GLU A 99 25.48 17.38 4.80
C GLU A 99 24.45 16.25 4.92
N ASP A 100 24.58 15.38 5.94
CA ASP A 100 23.62 14.29 6.16
C ASP A 100 22.23 14.84 6.46
N ILE A 101 22.11 15.79 7.40
CA ILE A 101 20.81 16.35 7.79
C ILE A 101 20.14 17.10 6.63
N LYS A 102 20.93 17.77 5.79
CA LYS A 102 20.45 18.45 4.59
C LYS A 102 19.93 17.44 3.56
N SER A 103 20.62 16.32 3.36
CA SER A 103 20.15 15.23 2.51
C SER A 103 18.86 14.63 3.07
N THR A 104 18.84 14.24 4.36
CA THR A 104 17.66 13.67 5.02
C THR A 104 16.44 14.60 4.87
N PHE A 105 16.61 15.92 5.04
CA PHE A 105 15.49 16.87 4.82
C PHE A 105 15.07 16.96 3.36
N LYS A 106 16.00 16.85 2.40
CA LYS A 106 15.67 16.83 0.97
C LYS A 106 14.85 15.58 0.65
N ASP A 107 15.31 14.42 1.09
CA ASP A 107 14.68 13.13 0.83
C ASP A 107 13.31 13.05 1.51
N PHE A 108 13.21 13.55 2.76
CA PHE A 108 11.92 13.71 3.45
C PHE A 108 10.95 14.56 2.63
N ASN A 109 11.38 15.70 2.09
CA ASN A 109 10.49 16.58 1.31
C ASN A 109 10.02 15.92 0.00
N VAL A 110 10.90 15.17 -0.69
CA VAL A 110 10.53 14.42 -1.89
C VAL A 110 9.46 13.39 -1.55
N GLN A 111 9.70 12.62 -0.50
CA GLN A 111 8.80 11.57 -0.04
C GLN A 111 7.44 12.12 0.45
N HIS A 112 7.48 13.20 1.21
CA HIS A 112 6.29 13.88 1.70
C HIS A 112 5.45 14.46 0.57
N LYS A 113 6.08 15.04 -0.46
CA LYS A 113 5.38 15.53 -1.64
C LYS A 113 4.71 14.39 -2.40
N PHE A 114 5.43 13.28 -2.61
CA PHE A 114 4.87 12.10 -3.28
C PHE A 114 3.62 11.58 -2.57
N ILE A 115 3.69 11.44 -1.23
CA ILE A 115 2.53 11.03 -0.41
C ILE A 115 1.40 12.05 -0.50
N SER A 116 1.72 13.35 -0.53
CA SER A 116 0.72 14.42 -0.70
C SER A 116 0.00 14.37 -2.03
N ASP A 117 0.66 13.89 -3.09
CA ASP A 117 0.07 13.78 -4.43
C ASP A 117 -0.85 12.55 -4.55
N ILE A 118 -0.64 11.52 -3.71
CA ILE A 118 -1.40 10.26 -3.74
C ILE A 118 -2.60 10.27 -2.79
N ILE A 119 -2.45 10.87 -1.61
CA ILE A 119 -3.49 10.81 -0.57
C ILE A 119 -4.62 11.79 -0.89
N SER A 120 -5.86 11.28 -0.81
CA SER A 120 -7.09 12.03 -1.01
C SER A 120 -7.44 12.94 0.18
N VAL A 121 -8.51 13.74 0.02
CA VAL A 121 -8.98 14.79 0.96
C VAL A 121 -8.95 14.36 2.44
N ASN A 122 -9.26 13.09 2.75
CA ASN A 122 -9.36 12.59 4.12
C ASN A 122 -8.03 12.55 4.92
N GLY A 123 -6.86 12.61 4.27
CA GLY A 123 -5.55 12.64 4.95
C GLY A 123 -4.81 13.97 4.82
N GLN A 124 -5.45 14.98 4.26
CA GLN A 124 -4.80 16.23 3.89
C GLN A 124 -4.42 17.09 5.10
N SER A 125 -5.20 17.01 6.18
CA SER A 125 -4.90 17.66 7.47
C SER A 125 -3.57 17.19 8.05
N GLU A 126 -3.33 15.88 8.06
CA GLU A 126 -2.11 15.27 8.56
C GLU A 126 -0.92 15.62 7.67
N ILE A 127 -1.09 15.59 6.35
CA ILE A 127 -0.06 16.01 5.39
C ILE A 127 0.35 17.47 5.57
N GLN A 128 -0.62 18.37 5.77
CA GLN A 128 -0.36 19.78 6.05
C GLN A 128 0.37 19.95 7.39
N THR A 129 -0.06 19.22 8.42
CA THR A 129 0.60 19.22 9.73
C THR A 129 2.06 18.77 9.61
N ILE A 130 2.32 17.68 8.88
CA ILE A 130 3.67 17.18 8.59
C ILE A 130 4.51 18.25 7.88
N SER A 131 3.95 18.94 6.87
CA SER A 131 4.64 20.03 6.15
C SER A 131 5.10 21.15 7.09
N VAL A 132 4.18 21.61 7.95
CA VAL A 132 4.43 22.70 8.88
C VAL A 132 5.48 22.31 9.90
N LEU A 133 5.35 21.12 10.48
CA LEU A 133 6.31 20.58 11.45
C LEU A 133 7.69 20.40 10.82
N LEU A 134 7.77 19.85 9.60
CA LEU A 134 9.03 19.62 8.88
C LEU A 134 9.76 20.93 8.58
N ARG A 135 9.05 21.94 8.05
CA ARG A 135 9.61 23.26 7.78
C ARG A 135 10.12 23.92 9.07
N SER A 136 9.33 23.81 10.14
CA SER A 136 9.65 24.38 11.45
C SER A 136 10.83 23.67 12.10
N LEU A 137 10.90 22.35 11.99
CA LEU A 137 12.00 21.51 12.48
C LEU A 137 13.30 21.84 11.76
N ARG A 138 13.29 21.84 10.41
CA ARG A 138 14.43 22.23 9.58
C ARG A 138 14.97 23.59 10.00
N ARG A 139 14.10 24.60 10.08
CA ARG A 139 14.49 25.96 10.49
C ARG A 139 15.16 25.95 11.86
N THR A 140 14.59 25.23 12.83
CA THR A 140 15.13 25.18 14.21
C THR A 140 16.53 24.58 14.25
N ILE A 141 16.76 23.50 13.49
CA ILE A 141 18.06 22.83 13.43
C ILE A 141 19.07 23.72 12.70
N THR A 142 18.72 24.23 11.51
CA THR A 142 19.64 25.02 10.66
C THR A 142 19.71 26.50 11.06
N THR A 143 19.26 26.89 12.25
CA THR A 143 19.42 28.28 12.73
C THR A 143 20.85 28.55 13.19
N GLU A 144 21.52 27.52 13.71
CA GLU A 144 22.92 27.59 14.12
C GLU A 144 23.83 27.29 12.92
N SER A 145 24.91 28.05 12.76
CA SER A 145 25.92 27.78 11.74
C SER A 145 26.69 26.51 12.07
N PRO A 146 27.07 25.69 11.07
CA PRO A 146 27.87 24.50 11.31
C PRO A 146 29.29 24.88 11.76
N ILE A 147 29.81 24.14 12.73
CA ILE A 147 31.20 24.18 13.21
C ILE A 147 31.79 22.80 12.95
N ASP A 148 32.91 22.71 12.25
CA ASP A 148 33.55 21.44 11.84
C ASP A 148 32.57 20.47 11.15
N GLY A 149 31.72 21.01 10.27
CA GLY A 149 30.71 20.23 9.52
C GLY A 149 29.51 19.76 10.34
N ASN A 150 29.41 20.12 11.62
CA ASN A 150 28.33 19.72 12.51
C ASN A 150 27.53 20.91 13.02
N ILE A 151 26.23 20.76 13.14
CA ILE A 151 25.38 21.70 13.88
C ILE A 151 25.17 21.17 15.30
N THR A 152 25.32 22.05 16.29
CA THR A 152 25.04 21.78 17.70
C THR A 152 24.06 22.82 18.24
N LEU A 153 23.00 22.37 18.91
CA LEU A 153 22.02 23.29 19.48
C LEU A 153 22.45 23.73 20.87
N ASN A 154 22.88 24.98 21.00
CA ASN A 154 23.46 25.52 22.23
C ASN A 154 22.41 25.76 23.33
N SER A 155 21.16 26.05 22.94
CA SER A 155 20.07 26.28 23.88
C SER A 155 19.30 25.00 24.25
N VAL A 156 19.08 24.79 25.55
CA VAL A 156 18.16 23.75 26.06
C VAL A 156 16.74 23.94 25.51
N SER A 157 16.27 25.17 25.37
CA SER A 157 14.94 25.45 24.83
C SER A 157 14.80 25.02 23.37
N LYS A 158 15.86 25.20 22.57
CA LYS A 158 15.89 24.74 21.16
C LYS A 158 15.88 23.21 21.08
N ARG A 159 16.69 22.53 21.91
CA ARG A 159 16.71 21.07 22.00
C ARG A 159 15.34 20.49 22.36
N ASN A 160 14.71 20.99 23.42
CA ASN A 160 13.37 20.58 23.83
C ASN A 160 12.32 20.85 22.73
N THR A 161 12.46 21.96 22.01
CA THR A 161 11.58 22.29 20.87
C THR A 161 11.74 21.29 19.73
N VAL A 162 12.97 20.88 19.41
CA VAL A 162 13.24 19.85 18.39
C VAL A 162 12.65 18.51 18.80
N ASP A 163 12.87 18.07 20.04
CA ASP A 163 12.33 16.79 20.53
C ASP A 163 10.80 16.77 20.54
N LYS A 164 10.17 17.87 20.96
CA LYS A 164 8.71 18.04 20.91
C LYS A 164 8.19 17.93 19.47
N LYS A 165 8.81 18.65 18.53
CA LYS A 165 8.43 18.61 17.11
C LYS A 165 8.64 17.23 16.48
N LEU A 166 9.72 16.54 16.81
CA LEU A 166 9.96 15.17 16.36
C LEU A 166 8.90 14.19 16.88
N TYR A 167 8.45 14.38 18.12
CA TYR A 167 7.36 13.60 18.69
C TYR A 167 6.02 13.89 17.99
N GLU A 168 5.68 15.16 17.80
CA GLU A 168 4.48 15.57 17.06
C GLU A 168 4.49 15.05 15.63
N LEU A 169 5.64 15.14 14.93
CA LEU A 169 5.82 14.63 13.58
C LEU A 169 5.60 13.12 13.51
N LYS A 170 6.14 12.37 14.48
CA LYS A 170 5.90 10.93 14.61
C LYS A 170 4.40 10.62 14.81
N LEU A 171 3.71 11.38 15.65
CA LEU A 171 2.28 11.21 15.87
C LEU A 171 1.46 11.51 14.61
N SER A 172 1.78 12.58 13.89
CA SER A 172 1.10 12.92 12.62
C SER A 172 1.29 11.84 11.56
N ILE A 173 2.50 11.27 11.44
CA ILE A 173 2.76 10.14 10.54
C ILE A 173 1.93 8.91 10.95
N PHE A 174 1.86 8.61 12.24
CA PHE A 174 1.06 7.50 12.74
C PHE A 174 -0.45 7.68 12.51
N ASN A 175 -0.95 8.91 12.67
CA ASN A 175 -2.34 9.23 12.35
C ASN A 175 -2.61 9.10 10.85
N LEU A 176 -1.68 9.52 10.00
CA LEU A 176 -1.77 9.33 8.56
C LEU A 176 -1.86 7.83 8.19
N LEU A 177 -1.04 6.97 8.82
CA LEU A 177 -1.14 5.51 8.65
C LEU A 177 -2.50 4.96 9.06
N LYS A 178 -3.10 5.47 10.14
CA LYS A 178 -4.46 5.07 10.56
C LYS A 178 -5.51 5.47 9.54
N VAL A 179 -5.42 6.69 9.02
CA VAL A 179 -6.34 7.21 7.99
C VAL A 179 -6.28 6.33 6.74
N VAL A 180 -5.07 6.03 6.24
CA VAL A 180 -4.87 5.14 5.08
C VAL A 180 -5.38 3.72 5.36
N ASN A 181 -5.20 3.22 6.57
CA ASN A 181 -5.71 1.90 6.93
C ASN A 181 -7.23 1.81 7.04
N ASN A 182 -7.89 2.90 7.47
CA ASN A 182 -9.34 2.93 7.70
C ASN A 182 -10.15 3.31 6.44
N ASN A 183 -9.59 4.08 5.51
CA ASN A 183 -10.29 4.51 4.28
C ASN A 183 -10.46 3.42 3.21
N HIS A 184 -9.92 2.22 3.41
CA HIS A 184 -10.00 1.08 2.48
C HIS A 184 -10.75 -0.14 3.07
N LYS A 185 -11.62 0.08 4.06
CA LYS A 185 -12.64 -0.90 4.49
C LYS A 185 -13.92 -0.70 3.68
#